data_AF-A0A3G8H606-F1
#
_entry.id   AF-A0A3G8H606-F1
#
_cell.length_a   1.000
_cell.length_b   1.000
_cell.length_c   1.000
_cell.angle_alpha   90.00
_cell.angle_beta   90.00
_cell.angle_gamma   90.00
#
_symmetry.space_group_name_H-M   'P 1'
#
loop_
_entity.id
_entity.type
_entity.pdbx_description
1 polymer ?
#
loop_
_entity_poly.entity_id
_entity_poly.type
_entity_poly.pdbx_seq_one_letter_code
_entity_poly.pdbx_strand_id
1 'polypeptide(L)'
;MMDATTQAFVTEIVSRRIAENWLYWCLFLAASFLASFAGAYIKRRAENLATRDDFDDLKRQLQENTRVTEEIKTEIGHAEWRAREANALKRVKIEELLRDILASHQKASDFFKQCATGTVESFDSTDVDTASVIATLYFPNLRMPVENYAYHIFSMGSIAFDVAAAVSKATRERSPDLEVVRASAREQYADNYQTLARFKRVVEEAARAEMDALLYVER
;
A
#
# COMPACT_ATOMS: atom_id res chain seq x y z
N MET A 1 -66.91 53.23 54.62
CA MET A 1 -65.66 53.60 55.31
C MET A 1 -65.63 52.85 56.63
N MET A 2 -64.78 51.82 56.77
CA MET A 2 -64.44 51.28 58.09
C MET A 2 -63.57 52.33 58.79
N ASP A 3 -63.87 52.62 60.04
CA ASP A 3 -63.14 53.62 60.83
C ASP A 3 -61.71 53.14 61.10
N ALA A 4 -60.73 54.04 61.05
CA ALA A 4 -59.31 53.70 61.19
C ALA A 4 -59.01 53.00 62.53
N THR A 5 -59.81 53.29 63.56
CA THR A 5 -59.74 52.67 64.89
C THR A 5 -60.20 51.22 64.90
N THR A 6 -61.21 50.85 64.10
CA THR A 6 -61.70 49.47 64.01
C THR A 6 -60.70 48.58 63.27
N GLN A 7 -60.03 49.10 62.23
CA GLN A 7 -58.97 48.36 61.53
C GLN A 7 -57.77 48.10 62.47
N ALA A 8 -57.31 49.11 63.20
CA ALA A 8 -56.19 48.96 64.15
C ALA A 8 -56.47 47.86 65.19
N PHE A 9 -57.66 47.87 65.79
CA PHE A 9 -58.04 46.90 66.81
C PHE A 9 -58.17 45.46 66.28
N VAL A 10 -58.77 45.27 65.10
CA VAL A 10 -58.86 43.94 64.46
C VAL A 10 -57.47 43.39 64.16
N THR A 11 -56.54 44.25 63.74
CA THR A 11 -55.16 43.84 63.45
C THR A 11 -54.42 43.40 64.71
N GLU A 12 -54.68 44.05 65.86
CA GLU A 12 -54.10 43.71 67.16
C GLU A 12 -54.63 42.39 67.74
N ILE A 13 -55.93 42.12 67.62
CA ILE A 13 -56.51 40.83 68.06
C ILE A 13 -55.98 39.67 67.20
N VAL A 14 -55.91 39.86 65.88
CA VAL A 14 -55.42 38.83 64.96
C VAL A 14 -53.94 38.56 65.21
N SER A 15 -53.11 39.59 65.41
CA SER A 15 -51.68 39.43 65.67
C SER A 15 -51.41 38.73 67.00
N ARG A 16 -52.13 39.09 68.07
CA ARG A 16 -51.99 38.46 69.40
C ARG A 16 -52.43 37.00 69.40
N ARG A 17 -53.53 36.69 68.69
CA ARG A 17 -54.04 35.31 68.58
C ARG A 17 -53.14 34.40 67.76
N ILE A 18 -52.47 34.91 66.72
CA ILE A 18 -51.48 34.15 65.95
C ILE A 18 -50.21 33.94 66.77
N ALA A 19 -49.77 34.95 67.53
CA ALA A 19 -48.56 34.88 68.35
C ALA A 19 -48.68 33.87 69.50
N GLU A 20 -49.83 33.77 70.17
CA GLU A 20 -50.06 32.83 71.29
C GLU A 20 -50.42 31.40 70.82
N ASN A 21 -50.76 31.21 69.55
CA ASN A 21 -51.13 29.90 69.03
C ASN A 21 -49.90 29.07 68.64
N TRP A 22 -49.33 28.35 69.61
CA TRP A 22 -48.16 27.49 69.44
C TRP A 22 -48.30 26.48 68.27
N LEU A 23 -49.53 26.05 67.95
CA LEU A 23 -49.81 25.14 66.84
C LEU A 23 -49.43 25.76 65.48
N TYR A 24 -49.62 27.08 65.30
CA TYR A 24 -49.23 27.79 64.08
C TYR A 24 -47.72 27.72 63.88
N TRP A 25 -46.93 27.98 64.93
CA TRP A 25 -45.46 27.89 64.87
C TRP A 25 -44.97 26.47 64.60
N CYS A 26 -45.62 25.45 65.18
CA CYS A 26 -45.34 24.05 64.87
C CYS A 26 -45.62 23.72 63.39
N LEU A 27 -46.75 24.16 62.84
CA LEU A 27 -47.09 23.95 61.43
C LEU A 27 -46.11 24.69 60.49
N PHE A 28 -45.72 25.93 60.83
CA PHE A 28 -44.75 26.68 60.05
C PHE A 28 -43.37 26.01 60.04
N LEU A 29 -42.92 25.51 61.20
CA LEU A 29 -41.65 24.79 61.33
C LEU A 29 -41.69 23.46 60.58
N ALA A 30 -42.81 22.71 60.68
CA ALA A 30 -43.03 21.50 59.91
C ALA A 30 -43.04 21.76 58.40
N ALA A 31 -43.69 22.84 57.93
CA ALA A 31 -43.71 23.24 56.53
C ALA A 31 -42.31 23.63 56.03
N SER A 32 -41.54 24.35 56.84
CA SER A 32 -40.15 24.73 56.53
C SER A 32 -39.22 23.52 56.49
N PHE A 33 -39.40 22.56 57.41
CA PHE A 33 -38.66 21.30 57.40
C PHE A 33 -38.99 20.44 56.16
N LEU A 34 -40.28 20.34 55.81
CA LEU A 34 -40.73 19.65 54.60
C LEU A 34 -40.20 20.33 53.33
N ALA A 35 -40.21 21.67 53.27
CA ALA A 35 -39.66 22.41 52.13
C ALA A 35 -38.14 22.19 51.99
N SER A 36 -37.40 22.19 53.10
CA SER A 36 -35.96 21.90 53.10
C SER A 36 -35.67 20.46 52.65
N PHE A 37 -36.42 19.47 53.16
CA PHE A 37 -36.26 18.07 52.79
C PHE A 37 -36.62 17.82 51.31
N ALA A 38 -37.73 18.39 50.83
CA ALA A 38 -38.13 18.30 49.43
C ALA A 38 -37.10 18.96 48.51
N GLY A 39 -36.57 20.13 48.88
CA GLY A 39 -35.52 20.81 48.13
C GLY A 39 -34.24 19.98 48.03
N ALA A 40 -33.79 19.40 49.16
CA ALA A 40 -32.61 18.53 49.18
C ALA A 40 -32.81 17.25 48.34
N TYR A 41 -34.00 16.64 48.41
CA TYR A 41 -34.34 15.46 47.61
C TYR A 41 -34.38 15.76 46.10
N ILE A 42 -35.05 16.85 45.70
CA ILE A 42 -35.11 17.28 44.29
C ILE A 42 -33.71 17.60 43.77
N LYS A 43 -32.91 18.34 44.55
CA LYS A 43 -31.52 18.66 44.19
C LYS A 43 -30.69 17.38 43.98
N ARG A 44 -30.72 16.45 44.93
CA ARG A 44 -29.98 15.19 44.82
C ARG A 44 -30.46 14.33 43.65
N ARG A 45 -31.76 14.33 43.36
CA ARG A 45 -32.32 13.62 42.20
C ARG A 45 -31.87 14.27 40.88
N ALA A 46 -31.84 15.59 40.81
CA ALA A 46 -31.37 16.33 39.64
C ALA A 46 -29.86 16.11 39.41
N GLU A 47 -29.05 16.17 40.47
CA GLU A 47 -27.60 15.87 40.42
C GLU A 47 -27.35 14.44 39.96
N ASN A 48 -28.08 13.45 40.51
CA ASN A 48 -27.97 12.05 40.08
C ASN A 48 -28.40 11.85 38.62
N LEU A 49 -29.40 12.60 38.14
CA LEU A 49 -29.86 12.52 36.75
C LEU A 49 -28.80 13.12 35.81
N ALA A 50 -28.31 14.32 36.11
CA ALA A 50 -27.25 14.97 35.34
C ALA A 50 -25.98 14.11 35.29
N THR A 51 -25.60 13.51 36.43
CA THR A 51 -24.45 12.59 36.50
C THR A 51 -24.63 11.38 35.59
N ARG A 52 -25.85 10.82 35.52
CA ARG A 52 -26.13 9.67 34.63
C ARG A 52 -26.05 10.07 33.17
N ASP A 53 -26.61 11.21 32.81
CA ASP A 53 -26.57 11.72 31.44
C ASP A 53 -25.12 11.99 31.00
N ASP A 54 -24.29 12.61 31.87
CA ASP A 54 -22.86 12.80 31.63
C ASP A 54 -22.12 11.47 31.45
N PHE A 55 -22.44 10.45 32.26
CA PHE A 55 -21.84 9.12 32.11
C PHE A 55 -22.23 8.42 30.81
N ASP A 56 -23.48 8.54 30.38
CA ASP A 56 -23.95 7.96 29.12
C ASP A 56 -23.30 8.67 27.92
N ASP A 57 -23.10 9.99 27.99
CA ASP A 57 -22.36 10.75 26.99
C ASP A 57 -20.88 10.35 26.92
N LEU A 58 -20.22 10.22 28.07
CA LEU A 58 -18.83 9.72 28.14
C LEU A 58 -18.71 8.31 27.56
N LYS A 59 -19.66 7.43 27.87
CA LYS A 59 -19.69 6.07 27.32
C LYS A 59 -19.87 6.07 25.80
N ARG A 60 -20.76 6.91 25.27
CA ARG A 60 -20.95 7.07 23.83
C ARG A 60 -19.68 7.57 23.14
N GLN A 61 -19.04 8.60 23.70
CA GLN A 61 -17.77 9.11 23.16
C GLN A 61 -16.67 8.04 23.17
N LEU A 62 -16.58 7.23 24.23
CA LEU A 62 -15.62 6.13 24.31
C LEU A 62 -15.90 5.04 23.26
N GLN A 63 -17.17 4.70 23.04
CA GLN A 63 -17.58 3.73 22.01
C GLN A 63 -17.26 4.25 20.60
N GLU A 64 -17.56 5.51 20.32
CA GLU A 64 -17.24 6.15 19.04
C GLU A 64 -15.74 6.20 18.80
N ASN A 65 -14.95 6.59 19.80
CA ASN A 65 -13.48 6.63 19.69
C ASN A 65 -12.89 5.23 19.49
N THR A 66 -13.41 4.22 20.19
CA THR A 66 -13.00 2.82 19.99
C THR A 66 -13.32 2.36 18.57
N ARG A 67 -14.52 2.66 18.07
CA ARG A 67 -14.91 2.31 16.69
C ARG A 67 -13.97 2.94 15.67
N VAL A 68 -13.73 4.25 15.78
CA VAL A 68 -12.82 5.00 14.88
C VAL A 68 -11.40 4.44 14.97
N THR A 69 -10.93 4.10 16.16
CA THR A 69 -9.59 3.51 16.35
C THR A 69 -9.48 2.15 15.68
N GLU A 70 -10.49 1.29 15.81
CA GLU A 70 -10.49 -0.04 15.15
C GLU A 70 -10.63 0.08 13.63
N GLU A 71 -11.42 1.03 13.12
CA GLU A 71 -11.48 1.36 11.69
C GLU A 71 -10.11 1.79 11.17
N ILE A 72 -9.42 2.73 11.85
CA ILE A 72 -8.08 3.19 11.47
C ILE A 72 -7.06 2.03 11.50
N LYS A 73 -7.07 1.21 12.55
CA LYS A 73 -6.19 0.03 12.63
C LYS A 73 -6.42 -0.93 11.47
N THR A 74 -7.69 -1.15 11.11
CA THR A 74 -8.08 -2.03 10.01
C THR A 74 -7.60 -1.46 8.67
N GLU A 75 -7.80 -0.16 8.42
CA GLU A 75 -7.33 0.50 7.21
C GLU A 75 -5.81 0.48 7.07
N ILE A 76 -5.08 0.78 8.15
CA ILE A 76 -3.61 0.70 8.19
C ILE A 76 -3.16 -0.73 7.93
N GLY A 77 -3.77 -1.71 8.60
CA GLY A 77 -3.47 -3.13 8.40
C GLY A 77 -3.67 -3.57 6.95
N HIS A 78 -4.75 -3.14 6.29
CA HIS A 78 -5.00 -3.43 4.88
C HIS A 78 -4.03 -2.70 3.94
N ALA A 79 -3.61 -1.49 4.26
CA ALA A 79 -2.63 -0.74 3.46
C ALA A 79 -1.24 -1.40 3.54
N GLU A 80 -0.77 -1.75 4.74
CA GLU A 80 0.48 -2.47 4.93
C GLU A 80 0.46 -3.84 4.27
N TRP A 81 -0.64 -4.58 4.41
CA TRP A 81 -0.78 -5.89 3.77
C TRP A 81 -0.71 -5.78 2.24
N ARG A 82 -1.43 -4.82 1.64
CA ARG A 82 -1.36 -4.56 0.19
C ARG A 82 0.05 -4.18 -0.27
N ALA A 83 0.77 -3.38 0.52
CA ALA A 83 2.15 -3.01 0.21
C ALA A 83 3.09 -4.21 0.26
N ARG A 84 2.98 -5.07 1.28
CA ARG A 84 3.75 -6.31 1.39
C ARG A 84 3.46 -7.26 0.24
N GLU A 85 2.19 -7.46 -0.09
CA GLU A 85 1.77 -8.32 -1.19
C GLU A 85 2.28 -7.81 -2.54
N ALA A 86 2.17 -6.50 -2.79
CA ALA A 86 2.72 -5.88 -4.00
C ALA A 86 4.25 -6.03 -4.09
N ASN A 87 4.96 -5.87 -2.99
CA ASN A 87 6.41 -6.05 -2.95
C ASN A 87 6.81 -7.52 -3.14
N ALA A 88 6.08 -8.46 -2.54
CA ALA A 88 6.30 -9.89 -2.75
C ALA A 88 6.10 -10.28 -4.21
N LEU A 89 5.03 -9.79 -4.85
CA LEU A 89 4.79 -10.01 -6.28
C LEU A 89 5.93 -9.45 -7.14
N LYS A 90 6.41 -8.23 -6.84
CA LYS A 90 7.57 -7.66 -7.54
C LYS A 90 8.83 -8.52 -7.39
N ARG A 91 9.11 -9.09 -6.23
CA ARG A 91 10.26 -10.01 -6.07
C ARG A 91 10.16 -11.23 -6.97
N VAL A 92 8.97 -11.83 -7.06
CA VAL A 92 8.75 -12.96 -7.98
C VAL A 92 8.96 -12.52 -9.44
N LYS A 93 8.43 -11.37 -9.83
CA LYS A 93 8.54 -10.89 -11.22
C LYS A 93 9.95 -10.48 -11.64
N ILE A 94 10.77 -9.96 -10.73
CA ILE A 94 12.16 -9.65 -11.07
C ILE A 94 13.00 -10.92 -11.21
N GLU A 95 12.71 -11.97 -10.43
CA GLU A 95 13.34 -13.29 -10.59
C GLU A 95 12.96 -13.95 -11.92
N GLU A 96 11.68 -13.88 -12.32
CA GLU A 96 11.21 -14.32 -13.63
C GLU A 96 11.92 -13.56 -14.76
N LEU A 97 11.98 -12.22 -14.69
CA LEU A 97 12.68 -11.39 -15.67
C LEU A 97 14.14 -11.80 -15.83
N LEU A 98 14.88 -11.96 -14.72
CA LEU A 98 16.29 -12.35 -14.76
C LEU A 98 16.49 -13.75 -15.35
N ARG A 99 15.58 -14.67 -15.06
CA ARG A 99 15.60 -16.02 -15.64
C ARG A 99 15.43 -15.97 -17.15
N ASP A 100 14.50 -15.17 -17.66
CA ASP A 100 14.22 -15.05 -19.08
C ASP A 100 15.38 -14.35 -19.83
N ILE A 101 16.02 -13.35 -19.21
CA ILE A 101 17.23 -12.71 -19.74
C ILE A 101 18.40 -13.71 -19.80
N LEU A 102 18.56 -14.57 -18.78
CA LEU A 102 19.59 -15.61 -18.80
C LEU A 102 19.31 -16.68 -19.86
N ALA A 103 18.06 -17.12 -19.98
CA ALA A 103 17.64 -18.12 -20.96
C ALA A 103 17.82 -17.62 -22.40
N SER A 104 17.37 -16.40 -22.70
CA SER A 104 17.55 -15.77 -24.01
C SER A 104 19.03 -15.56 -24.36
N HIS A 105 19.87 -15.18 -23.39
CA HIS A 105 21.33 -15.09 -23.60
C HIS A 105 21.95 -16.43 -23.99
N GLN A 106 21.56 -17.50 -23.31
CA GLN A 106 22.04 -18.85 -23.58
C GLN A 106 21.57 -19.33 -24.96
N LYS A 107 20.27 -19.16 -25.26
CA LYS A 107 19.70 -19.48 -26.58
C LYS A 107 20.39 -18.71 -27.70
N ALA A 108 20.70 -17.43 -27.52
CA ALA A 108 21.43 -16.62 -28.50
C ALA A 108 22.86 -17.14 -28.72
N SER A 109 23.54 -17.60 -27.66
CA SER A 109 24.86 -18.21 -27.80
C SER A 109 24.80 -19.52 -28.57
N ASP A 110 23.83 -20.39 -28.27
CA ASP A 110 23.70 -21.69 -28.92
C ASP A 110 23.23 -21.57 -30.37
N PHE A 111 22.29 -20.67 -30.64
CA PHE A 111 21.87 -20.30 -31.99
C PHE A 111 23.05 -19.86 -32.84
N PHE A 112 23.94 -19.03 -32.30
CA PHE A 112 25.12 -18.61 -33.06
C PHE A 112 26.08 -19.76 -33.37
N LYS A 113 26.33 -20.66 -32.40
CA LYS A 113 27.16 -21.85 -32.63
C LYS A 113 26.60 -22.70 -33.76
N GLN A 114 25.28 -22.84 -33.83
CA GLN A 114 24.59 -23.52 -34.93
C GLN A 114 24.81 -22.79 -36.27
N CYS A 115 24.63 -21.47 -36.32
CA CYS A 115 24.87 -20.67 -37.53
C CYS A 115 26.30 -20.82 -38.07
N ALA A 116 27.30 -20.89 -37.18
CA ALA A 116 28.70 -21.12 -37.57
C ALA A 116 28.95 -22.49 -38.24
N THR A 117 28.06 -23.46 -38.03
CA THR A 117 28.09 -24.77 -38.71
C THR A 117 27.28 -24.81 -40.01
N GLY A 118 26.54 -23.73 -40.32
CA GLY A 118 25.64 -23.66 -41.47
C GLY A 118 24.25 -24.25 -41.23
N THR A 119 23.92 -24.61 -39.98
CA THR A 119 22.55 -25.01 -39.61
C THR A 119 21.75 -23.76 -39.22
N VAL A 120 20.55 -23.61 -39.80
CA VAL A 120 19.65 -22.49 -39.53
C VAL A 120 18.35 -23.05 -38.96
N GLU A 121 18.26 -23.11 -37.64
CA GLU A 121 16.96 -23.24 -36.97
C GLU A 121 16.38 -21.83 -36.76
N SER A 122 15.08 -21.72 -36.50
CA SER A 122 14.49 -20.42 -36.15
C SER A 122 14.95 -19.99 -34.75
N PHE A 123 15.38 -18.75 -34.59
CA PHE A 123 15.64 -18.18 -33.28
C PHE A 123 14.34 -17.93 -32.53
N ASP A 124 14.18 -18.56 -31.36
CA ASP A 124 13.04 -18.36 -30.47
C ASP A 124 13.26 -17.13 -29.57
N SER A 125 12.50 -16.06 -29.80
CA SER A 125 12.54 -14.81 -29.03
C SER A 125 11.60 -14.77 -27.83
N THR A 126 10.85 -15.84 -27.56
CA THR A 126 9.76 -15.81 -26.57
C THR A 126 10.22 -15.33 -25.18
N ASP A 127 11.43 -15.73 -24.75
CA ASP A 127 11.97 -15.33 -23.44
C ASP A 127 12.24 -13.82 -23.38
N VAL A 128 12.79 -13.22 -24.45
CA VAL A 128 13.12 -11.78 -24.45
C VAL A 128 11.86 -10.91 -24.58
N ASP A 129 10.85 -11.41 -25.29
CA ASP A 129 9.54 -10.76 -25.40
C ASP A 129 8.82 -10.80 -24.03
N THR A 130 8.88 -11.95 -23.34
CA THR A 130 8.32 -12.11 -21.99
C THR A 130 9.01 -11.18 -20.99
N ALA A 131 10.34 -11.12 -20.99
CA ALA A 131 11.12 -10.20 -20.16
C ALA A 131 10.73 -8.73 -20.40
N SER A 132 10.49 -8.34 -21.67
CA SER A 132 10.07 -6.99 -22.05
C SER A 132 8.67 -6.63 -21.52
N VAL A 133 7.74 -7.58 -21.55
CA VAL A 133 6.41 -7.42 -20.94
C VAL A 133 6.51 -7.27 -19.43
N ILE A 134 7.31 -8.10 -18.75
CA ILE A 134 7.51 -8.01 -17.30
C ILE A 134 8.10 -6.65 -16.92
N ALA A 135 9.13 -6.19 -17.62
CA ALA A 135 9.74 -4.89 -17.39
C ALA A 135 8.73 -3.76 -17.57
N THR A 136 7.91 -3.82 -18.63
CA THR A 136 6.92 -2.77 -18.92
C THR A 136 5.81 -2.70 -17.86
N LEU A 137 5.31 -3.84 -17.38
CA LEU A 137 4.18 -3.89 -16.45
C LEU A 137 4.59 -3.65 -14.99
N TYR A 138 5.75 -4.17 -14.57
CA TYR A 138 6.14 -4.19 -13.15
C TYR A 138 7.31 -3.27 -12.82
N PHE A 139 8.20 -2.98 -13.78
CA PHE A 139 9.48 -2.30 -13.54
C PHE A 139 9.80 -1.25 -14.61
N PRO A 140 9.10 -0.10 -14.63
CA PRO A 140 9.29 0.91 -15.66
C PRO A 140 10.75 1.40 -15.76
N ASN A 141 11.51 1.37 -14.66
CA ASN A 141 12.94 1.72 -14.64
C ASN A 141 13.82 0.70 -15.40
N LEU A 142 13.40 -0.56 -15.49
CA LEU A 142 14.11 -1.62 -16.22
C LEU A 142 13.73 -1.69 -17.69
N ARG A 143 12.69 -0.96 -18.11
CA ARG A 143 12.19 -0.99 -19.49
C ARG A 143 13.28 -0.68 -20.51
N MET A 144 13.97 0.45 -20.36
CA MET A 144 15.02 0.88 -21.30
C MET A 144 16.20 -0.11 -21.35
N PRO A 145 16.79 -0.57 -20.22
CA PRO A 145 17.79 -1.64 -20.22
C PRO A 145 17.36 -2.91 -20.96
N VAL A 146 16.13 -3.38 -20.73
CA VAL A 146 15.60 -4.62 -21.32
C VAL A 146 15.32 -4.44 -22.82
N GLU A 147 14.74 -3.31 -23.24
CA GLU A 147 14.51 -3.01 -24.65
C GLU A 147 15.83 -2.91 -25.44
N ASN A 148 16.86 -2.30 -24.87
CA ASN A 148 18.19 -2.26 -25.48
C ASN A 148 18.79 -3.65 -25.62
N TYR A 149 18.68 -4.47 -24.57
CA TYR A 149 19.11 -5.88 -24.62
C TYR A 149 18.37 -6.65 -25.72
N ALA A 150 17.04 -6.50 -25.79
CA ALA A 150 16.20 -7.13 -26.81
C ALA A 150 16.61 -6.72 -28.22
N TYR A 151 16.78 -5.42 -28.47
CA TYR A 151 17.26 -4.90 -29.75
C TYR A 151 18.59 -5.53 -30.17
N HIS A 152 19.52 -5.71 -29.23
CA HIS A 152 20.80 -6.36 -29.51
C HIS A 152 20.67 -7.86 -29.77
N ILE A 153 19.76 -8.58 -29.12
CA ILE A 153 19.43 -9.96 -29.47
C ILE A 153 18.90 -10.04 -30.92
N PHE A 154 17.93 -9.20 -31.26
CA PHE A 154 17.30 -9.24 -32.59
C PHE A 154 18.30 -8.89 -33.70
N SER A 155 19.13 -7.87 -33.50
CA SER A 155 20.18 -7.51 -34.47
C SER A 155 21.23 -8.62 -34.61
N MET A 156 21.62 -9.28 -33.53
CA MET A 156 22.48 -10.47 -33.58
C MET A 156 21.84 -11.62 -34.37
N GLY A 157 20.53 -11.83 -34.20
CA GLY A 157 19.77 -12.80 -34.98
C GLY A 157 19.93 -12.58 -36.48
N SER A 158 19.75 -11.34 -36.95
CA SER A 158 19.91 -10.97 -38.36
C SER A 158 21.32 -11.28 -38.88
N ILE A 159 22.36 -10.87 -38.13
CA ILE A 159 23.76 -11.12 -38.52
C ILE A 159 24.04 -12.63 -38.58
N ALA A 160 23.51 -13.40 -37.63
CA ALA A 160 23.67 -14.85 -37.59
C ALA A 160 23.02 -15.54 -38.79
N PHE A 161 21.87 -15.06 -39.27
CA PHE A 161 21.26 -15.55 -40.51
C PHE A 161 22.14 -15.29 -41.74
N ASP A 162 22.71 -14.08 -41.88
CA ASP A 162 23.61 -13.75 -42.99
C ASP A 162 24.87 -14.63 -42.97
N VAL A 163 25.45 -14.82 -41.79
CA VAL A 163 26.58 -15.73 -41.56
C VAL A 163 26.22 -17.15 -41.96
N ALA A 164 25.08 -17.66 -41.51
CA ALA A 164 24.68 -19.03 -41.80
C ALA A 164 24.40 -19.24 -43.29
N ALA A 165 23.84 -18.24 -43.97
CA ALA A 165 23.65 -18.26 -45.42
C ALA A 165 25.00 -18.28 -46.16
N ALA A 166 25.97 -17.47 -45.73
CA ALA A 166 27.31 -17.45 -46.30
C ALA A 166 28.05 -18.79 -46.11
N VAL A 167 28.00 -19.35 -44.89
CA VAL A 167 28.61 -20.67 -44.58
C VAL A 167 27.92 -21.78 -45.38
N SER A 168 26.59 -21.76 -45.47
CA SER A 168 25.82 -22.75 -46.24
C SER A 168 26.16 -22.70 -47.73
N LYS A 169 26.29 -21.49 -48.30
CA LYS A 169 26.70 -21.28 -49.69
C LYS A 169 28.11 -21.81 -49.93
N ALA A 170 29.08 -21.39 -49.13
CA ALA A 170 30.47 -21.83 -49.25
C ALA A 170 30.62 -23.35 -49.09
N THR A 171 29.83 -23.96 -48.20
CA THR A 171 29.77 -25.41 -48.00
C THR A 171 29.21 -26.13 -49.24
N ARG A 172 28.12 -25.62 -49.82
CA ARG A 172 27.51 -26.18 -51.04
C ARG A 172 28.45 -26.10 -52.25
N GLU A 173 29.17 -25.00 -52.37
CA GLU A 173 30.12 -24.75 -53.47
C GLU A 173 31.48 -25.44 -53.27
N ARG A 174 31.71 -26.08 -52.11
CA ARG A 174 33.03 -26.60 -51.70
C ARG A 174 34.13 -25.55 -51.86
N SER A 175 33.82 -24.30 -51.49
CA SER A 175 34.75 -23.19 -51.64
C SER A 175 36.04 -23.44 -50.84
N PRO A 176 37.23 -23.17 -51.42
CA PRO A 176 38.48 -23.21 -50.66
C PRO A 176 38.50 -22.17 -49.52
N ASP A 177 37.65 -21.15 -49.60
CA ASP A 177 37.57 -20.05 -48.63
C ASP A 177 36.62 -20.32 -47.46
N LEU A 178 36.06 -21.54 -47.33
CA LEU A 178 35.09 -21.87 -46.27
C LEU A 178 35.62 -21.54 -44.86
N GLU A 179 36.89 -21.84 -44.60
CA GLU A 179 37.51 -21.55 -43.30
C GLU A 179 37.71 -20.05 -43.07
N VAL A 180 37.95 -19.26 -44.13
CA VAL A 180 38.03 -17.79 -44.04
C VAL A 180 36.65 -17.22 -43.69
N VAL A 181 35.58 -17.71 -44.33
CA VAL A 181 34.20 -17.30 -44.03
C VAL A 181 33.84 -17.64 -42.59
N ARG A 182 34.19 -18.85 -42.11
CA ARG A 182 33.97 -19.26 -40.71
C ARG A 182 34.78 -18.43 -39.71
N ALA A 183 36.02 -18.07 -40.04
CA ALA A 183 36.86 -17.24 -39.18
C ALA A 183 36.27 -15.82 -39.05
N SER A 184 35.88 -15.20 -40.16
CA SER A 184 35.24 -13.88 -40.16
C SER A 184 33.92 -13.89 -39.38
N ALA A 185 33.10 -14.94 -39.54
CA ALA A 185 31.88 -15.11 -38.77
C ALA A 185 32.13 -15.20 -37.25
N ARG A 186 33.16 -15.93 -36.82
CA ARG A 186 33.54 -16.03 -35.40
C ARG A 186 33.98 -14.70 -34.82
N GLU A 187 34.73 -13.91 -35.60
CA GLU A 187 35.18 -12.58 -35.20
C GLU A 187 33.99 -11.61 -35.04
N GLN A 188 33.12 -11.54 -36.04
CA GLN A 188 31.92 -10.69 -35.99
C GLN A 188 31.00 -11.07 -34.81
N TYR A 189 30.94 -12.35 -34.46
CA TYR A 189 30.22 -12.79 -33.27
C TYR A 189 30.86 -12.42 -31.96
N ALA A 190 32.18 -12.55 -31.85
CA ALA A 190 32.87 -12.21 -30.61
C ALA A 190 32.56 -10.77 -30.18
N ASP A 191 32.59 -9.82 -31.13
CA ASP A 191 32.25 -8.42 -30.88
C ASP A 191 30.79 -8.21 -30.48
N ASN A 192 29.86 -8.82 -31.23
CA ASN A 192 28.43 -8.71 -30.93
C ASN A 192 28.07 -9.37 -29.60
N TYR A 193 28.66 -10.52 -29.28
CA TYR A 193 28.44 -11.23 -28.03
C TYR A 193 28.98 -10.46 -26.84
N GLN A 194 30.14 -9.80 -26.96
CA GLN A 194 30.64 -8.90 -25.91
C GLN A 194 29.67 -7.73 -25.67
N THR A 195 29.11 -7.17 -26.74
CA THR A 195 28.11 -6.11 -26.67
C THR A 195 26.84 -6.59 -25.97
N LEU A 196 26.30 -7.75 -26.36
CA LEU A 196 25.15 -8.37 -25.71
C LEU A 196 25.40 -8.67 -24.23
N ALA A 197 26.57 -9.23 -23.90
CA ALA A 197 26.97 -9.50 -22.52
C ALA A 197 27.06 -8.22 -21.68
N ARG A 198 27.46 -7.09 -22.28
CA ARG A 198 27.44 -5.78 -21.61
C ARG A 198 26.00 -5.35 -21.29
N PHE A 199 25.09 -5.41 -22.25
CA PHE A 199 23.67 -5.05 -22.00
C PHE A 199 23.00 -5.96 -20.98
N LYS A 200 23.31 -7.27 -21.02
CA LYS A 200 22.88 -8.22 -19.98
C LYS A 200 23.31 -7.75 -18.59
N ARG A 201 24.58 -7.38 -18.40
CA ARG A 201 25.07 -6.89 -17.11
C ARG A 201 24.35 -5.63 -16.65
N VAL A 202 24.07 -4.70 -17.57
CA VAL A 202 23.30 -3.48 -17.24
C VAL A 202 21.89 -3.84 -16.74
N VAL A 203 21.23 -4.82 -17.36
CA VAL A 203 19.92 -5.32 -16.88
C VAL A 203 20.07 -5.97 -15.50
N GLU A 204 21.08 -6.83 -15.30
CA GLU A 204 21.33 -7.51 -14.01
C GLU A 204 21.63 -6.53 -12.87
N GLU A 205 22.43 -5.49 -13.14
CA GLU A 205 22.75 -4.45 -12.16
C GLU A 205 21.53 -3.60 -11.81
N ALA A 206 20.75 -3.18 -12.81
CA ALA A 206 19.53 -2.43 -12.58
C ALA A 206 18.48 -3.28 -11.82
N ALA A 207 18.34 -4.55 -12.18
CA ALA A 207 17.45 -5.46 -11.48
C ALA A 207 17.89 -5.70 -10.02
N ARG A 208 19.20 -5.81 -9.77
CA ARG A 208 19.72 -5.91 -8.39
C ARG A 208 19.40 -4.66 -7.58
N ALA A 209 19.57 -3.48 -8.16
CA ALA A 209 19.25 -2.22 -7.49
C ALA A 209 17.75 -2.13 -7.12
N GLU A 210 16.86 -2.57 -8.02
CA GLU A 210 15.42 -2.66 -7.74
C GLU A 210 15.11 -3.70 -6.63
N MET A 211 15.76 -4.86 -6.65
CA MET A 211 15.61 -5.87 -5.60
C MET A 211 16.06 -5.34 -4.23
N ASP A 212 17.20 -4.66 -4.17
CA ASP A 212 17.72 -4.05 -2.94
C ASP A 212 16.77 -2.97 -2.40
N ALA A 213 16.17 -2.17 -3.29
CA ALA A 213 15.14 -1.19 -2.93
C ALA A 213 13.90 -1.85 -2.32
N LEU A 214 13.44 -2.98 -2.86
CA LEU A 214 12.32 -3.76 -2.32
C LEU A 214 12.64 -4.40 -0.96
N LEU A 215 13.91 -4.71 -0.68
CA LEU A 215 14.36 -5.25 0.62
C LEU A 215 14.47 -4.17 1.70
N TYR A 216 14.77 -2.93 1.32
CA TYR A 216 14.89 -1.82 2.28
C TYR A 216 13.54 -1.40 2.86
N VAL A 217 12.45 -1.49 2.09
CA VAL A 217 11.10 -1.09 2.52
C VAL A 217 10.52 -2.01 3.62
N GLU A 218 11.06 -3.22 3.80
CA GLU A 218 10.60 -4.17 4.82
C GLU A 218 11.28 -4.03 6.19
N ARG A 219 12.31 -3.18 6.32
CA ARG A 219 13.00 -2.93 7.59
C ARG A 219 12.43 -1.71 8.30
#